data_AF-A0A022QZI6-F1
#
_entry.id   AF-A0A022QZI6-F1
#
_cell.length_a   1.000
_cell.length_b   1.000
_cell.length_c   1.000
_cell.angle_alpha   90.00
_cell.angle_beta   90.00
_cell.angle_gamma   90.00
#
_symmetry.space_group_name_H-M   'P 1'
#
loop_
_entity.id
_entity.type
_entity.pdbx_description
1 polymer ?
#
loop_
_entity_poly.entity_id
_entity_poly.type
_entity_poly.pdbx_seq_one_letter_code
_entity_poly.pdbx_strand_id
1 'polypeptide(L)'
;NSDINLVELAGTVKEDDRAVLLEGGGLHSASPTLRNSSVTSQLTRLLMLDESFLLDNRLILRAMSEFGALLIYFYICDRTNLLGEAKKSYNRDLFLFLYFLLIIVSAKTSFKIHNDKSPLSGKSIMYLNRHQTEEWKGWMQ
;
A
#
# COMPACT_ATOMS: atom_id res chain seq x y z
N ASN A 1 3.62 6.22 79.64
CA ASN A 1 3.58 4.77 79.92
C ASN A 1 2.45 4.17 79.11
N SER A 2 2.68 3.35 78.09
CA SER A 2 3.83 2.48 77.83
C SER A 2 3.82 2.00 76.38
N ASP A 3 5.02 1.71 75.93
CA ASP A 3 5.46 1.24 74.62
C ASP A 3 5.02 -0.19 74.22
N ILE A 4 5.05 -0.40 72.90
CA ILE A 4 5.64 -1.53 72.13
C ILE A 4 5.03 -2.95 72.04
N ASN A 5 4.95 -3.35 70.76
CA ASN A 5 5.31 -4.63 70.12
C ASN A 5 4.36 -5.84 70.19
N LEU A 6 3.83 -6.19 69.00
CA LEU A 6 3.59 -7.59 68.61
C LEU A 6 4.01 -7.80 67.14
N VAL A 7 5.32 -7.98 66.95
CA VAL A 7 5.97 -9.02 66.13
C VAL A 7 5.10 -9.73 65.08
N GLU A 8 5.37 -9.40 63.81
CA GLU A 8 5.84 -10.30 62.74
C GLU A 8 5.31 -11.74 62.68
N LEU A 9 4.50 -12.03 61.66
CA LEU A 9 4.55 -13.28 60.88
C LEU A 9 3.81 -13.04 59.54
N ALA A 10 4.51 -12.57 58.50
CA ALA A 10 5.07 -13.40 57.43
C ALA A 10 4.01 -14.20 56.64
N GLY A 11 3.77 -13.77 55.40
CA GLY A 11 2.89 -14.47 54.46
C GLY A 11 2.80 -13.82 53.08
N THR A 12 3.95 -13.60 52.42
CA THR A 12 4.12 -13.66 50.95
C THR A 12 2.95 -13.17 50.08
N VAL A 13 2.89 -11.88 49.78
CA VAL A 13 2.23 -11.37 48.58
C VAL A 13 3.33 -10.93 47.62
N LYS A 14 3.54 -11.74 46.58
CA LYS A 14 4.48 -11.51 45.49
C LYS A 14 4.25 -10.13 44.86
N GLU A 15 5.27 -9.28 44.89
CA GLU A 15 5.28 -7.98 44.20
C GLU A 15 5.56 -8.09 42.68
N ASP A 16 5.79 -9.31 42.17
CA ASP A 16 6.16 -9.53 40.76
C ASP A 16 4.98 -9.51 39.76
N ASP A 17 3.72 -9.62 40.21
CA ASP A 17 2.55 -9.62 39.31
C ASP A 17 1.95 -8.23 39.06
N ARG A 18 2.41 -7.18 39.77
CA ARG A 18 2.00 -5.79 39.50
C ARG A 18 2.86 -5.10 38.44
N ALA A 19 4.01 -5.67 38.09
CA ALA A 19 4.92 -5.13 37.08
C ALA A 19 4.56 -5.57 35.64
N VAL A 20 3.71 -6.60 35.47
CA VAL A 20 3.38 -7.17 34.14
C VAL A 20 2.00 -6.73 33.62
N LEU A 21 1.16 -6.10 34.44
CA LEU A 21 -0.19 -5.66 34.05
C LEU A 21 -0.31 -4.17 33.66
N LEU A 22 0.82 -3.45 33.52
CA LEU A 22 0.84 -2.04 33.08
C LEU A 22 1.47 -1.84 31.69
N GLU A 23 1.92 -2.90 31.01
CA GLU A 23 2.37 -2.84 29.61
C GLU A 23 1.20 -3.07 28.65
N GLY A 24 0.14 -2.28 28.82
CA GLY A 24 -1.08 -2.36 28.03
C GLY A 24 -1.64 -0.96 27.77
N GLY A 25 -1.41 -0.45 26.55
CA GLY A 25 -2.20 0.65 26.01
C GLY A 25 -1.61 2.05 26.17
N GLY A 26 -0.43 2.29 25.58
CA GLY A 26 0.06 3.63 25.29
C GLY A 26 -0.36 4.08 23.89
N LEU A 27 -1.64 4.40 23.68
CA LEU A 27 -2.07 5.28 22.58
C LEU A 27 -1.48 6.67 22.86
N HIS A 28 -0.20 6.86 22.52
CA HIS A 28 0.33 8.20 22.35
C HIS A 28 -0.30 8.78 21.09
N SER A 29 -1.41 9.48 21.32
CA SER A 29 -1.91 10.56 20.49
C SER A 29 -0.74 11.51 20.19
N ALA A 30 -0.04 11.22 19.10
CA ALA A 30 0.87 12.15 18.48
C ALA A 30 -0.02 13.25 17.89
N SER A 31 -0.17 14.32 18.67
CA SER A 31 -0.57 15.63 18.18
C SER A 31 0.05 15.85 16.79
N PRO A 32 -0.73 16.12 15.73
CA PRO A 32 -0.17 16.63 14.50
C PRO A 32 0.25 18.07 14.80
N THR A 33 1.41 18.22 15.43
CA THR A 33 2.08 19.51 15.50
C THR A 33 2.42 19.85 14.06
N LEU A 34 1.60 20.71 13.51
CA LEU A 34 1.62 21.22 12.15
C LEU A 34 3.01 21.78 11.85
N ARG A 35 3.91 20.92 11.38
CA ARG A 35 5.15 21.34 10.73
C ARG A 35 4.73 21.96 9.40
N ASN A 36 4.38 23.24 9.44
CA ASN A 36 4.41 24.12 8.28
C ASN A 36 5.88 24.32 7.86
N SER A 37 6.58 23.23 7.49
CA SER A 37 7.80 23.37 6.72
C SER A 37 7.36 23.91 5.37
N SER A 38 7.68 25.17 5.10
CA SER A 38 7.36 25.81 3.83
C SER A 38 7.71 24.87 2.69
N VAL A 39 6.79 24.64 1.75
CA VAL A 39 7.00 23.76 0.58
C VAL A 39 8.31 24.11 -0.13
N THR A 40 8.68 25.39 -0.14
CA THR A 40 9.95 25.89 -0.66
C THR A 40 11.17 25.26 0.01
N SER A 41 11.14 25.03 1.34
CA SER A 41 12.22 24.39 2.09
C SER A 41 12.38 22.91 1.78
N GLN A 42 11.28 22.21 1.50
CA GLN A 42 11.35 20.81 1.09
C GLN A 42 11.85 20.68 -0.36
N LEU A 43 11.44 21.60 -1.25
CA LEU A 43 11.93 21.65 -2.62
C LEU A 43 13.42 22.03 -2.68
N THR A 44 13.91 22.97 -1.86
CA THR A 44 15.34 23.29 -1.83
C THR A 44 16.17 22.13 -1.32
N ARG A 45 15.71 21.40 -0.30
CA ARG A 45 16.38 20.18 0.19
C ARG A 45 16.39 19.07 -0.85
N LEU A 46 15.30 18.91 -1.60
CA LEU A 46 15.26 17.99 -2.73
C LEU A 46 16.25 18.39 -3.84
N LEU A 47 16.31 19.67 -4.21
CA LEU A 47 17.24 20.18 -5.24
C LEU A 47 18.71 20.11 -4.80
N MET A 48 18.98 20.31 -3.51
CA MET A 48 20.31 20.12 -2.90
C MET A 48 20.69 18.65 -2.73
N LEU A 49 19.82 17.70 -3.13
CA LEU A 49 20.07 16.26 -3.05
C LEU A 49 20.44 15.79 -1.62
N ASP A 50 19.76 16.35 -0.61
CA ASP A 50 19.99 16.00 0.80
C ASP A 50 19.68 14.51 1.05
N GLU A 51 20.71 13.73 1.41
CA GLU A 51 20.64 12.28 1.64
C GLU A 51 19.52 11.88 2.62
N SER A 52 19.33 12.65 3.69
CA SER A 52 18.30 12.39 4.69
C SER A 52 16.89 12.46 4.09
N PHE A 53 16.65 13.46 3.24
CA PHE A 53 15.36 13.67 2.58
C PHE A 53 15.09 12.60 1.50
N LEU A 54 16.13 12.17 0.77
CA LEU A 54 16.01 11.14 -0.26
C LEU A 54 15.70 9.77 0.34
N LEU A 55 16.33 9.42 1.47
CA LEU A 55 16.06 8.15 2.17
C LEU A 55 14.63 8.11 2.72
N ASP A 56 14.19 9.20 3.34
CA ASP A 56 12.83 9.32 3.89
C ASP A 56 11.74 9.16 2.80
N ASN A 57 11.99 9.70 1.60
CA ASN A 57 11.01 9.75 0.51
C ASN A 57 11.33 8.79 -0.65
N ARG A 58 12.20 7.80 -0.45
CA ARG A 58 12.73 6.92 -1.51
C ARG A 58 11.64 6.30 -2.39
N LEU A 59 10.54 5.85 -1.79
CA LEU A 59 9.43 5.24 -2.52
C LEU A 59 8.70 6.24 -3.43
N ILE A 60 8.52 7.47 -2.95
CA ILE A 60 7.86 8.54 -3.70
C ILE A 60 8.76 8.97 -4.86
N LEU A 61 10.06 9.16 -4.61
CA LEU A 61 11.04 9.49 -5.66
C LEU A 61 11.10 8.42 -6.73
N ARG A 62 11.09 7.14 -6.33
CA ARG A 62 11.01 6.02 -7.26
C ARG A 62 9.73 6.09 -8.10
N ALA A 63 8.56 6.24 -7.46
CA ALA A 63 7.28 6.34 -8.17
C ALA A 63 7.25 7.54 -9.14
N MET A 64 7.76 8.70 -8.73
CA MET A 64 7.88 9.88 -9.58
C MET A 64 8.84 9.65 -10.75
N SER A 65 9.95 8.94 -10.54
CA SER A 65 10.90 8.61 -11.60
C SER A 65 10.32 7.60 -12.61
N GLU A 66 9.59 6.59 -12.12
CA GLU A 66 8.91 5.60 -12.97
C GLU A 66 7.81 6.30 -13.80
N PHE A 67 7.02 7.15 -13.18
CA PHE A 67 6.00 7.94 -13.87
C PHE A 67 6.61 8.92 -14.89
N GLY A 68 7.67 9.63 -14.52
CA GLY A 68 8.39 10.54 -15.42
C GLY A 68 8.98 9.82 -16.63
N ALA A 69 9.54 8.62 -16.43
CA ALA A 69 10.05 7.79 -17.53
C ALA A 69 8.91 7.36 -18.49
N LEU A 70 7.74 6.99 -17.96
CA LEU A 70 6.56 6.69 -18.78
C LEU A 70 6.10 7.90 -19.58
N LEU A 71 6.05 9.09 -18.97
CA LEU A 71 5.68 10.32 -19.67
C LEU A 71 6.68 10.68 -20.78
N ILE A 72 7.98 10.56 -20.52
CA ILE A 72 9.02 10.78 -21.54
C ILE A 72 8.87 9.77 -22.67
N TYR A 73 8.63 8.50 -22.35
CA TYR A 73 8.39 7.47 -23.36
C TYR A 73 7.17 7.80 -24.23
N PHE A 74 6.03 8.18 -23.63
CA PHE A 74 4.85 8.59 -24.38
C PHE A 74 5.10 9.84 -25.23
N TYR A 75 5.80 10.85 -24.68
CA TYR A 75 6.15 12.05 -25.41
C TYR A 75 7.01 11.74 -26.63
N ILE A 76 8.01 10.86 -26.49
CA ILE A 76 8.83 10.40 -27.61
C ILE A 76 7.96 9.66 -28.63
N CYS A 77 7.15 8.70 -28.21
CA CYS A 77 6.29 7.92 -29.11
C CYS A 77 5.26 8.75 -29.87
N ASP A 78 4.72 9.81 -29.26
CA ASP A 78 3.67 10.65 -29.85
C ASP A 78 4.24 11.82 -30.67
N ARG A 79 5.26 12.50 -30.15
CA ARG A 79 5.78 13.75 -30.74
C ARG A 79 6.97 13.52 -31.66
N THR A 80 7.65 12.39 -31.55
CA THR A 80 8.81 12.09 -32.40
C THR A 80 8.54 10.88 -33.28
N ASN A 81 8.88 10.98 -34.56
CA ASN A 81 8.86 9.85 -35.49
C ASN A 81 10.10 8.94 -35.34
N LEU A 82 10.73 8.91 -34.16
CA LEU A 82 11.89 8.07 -33.88
C LEU A 82 11.55 6.59 -34.01
N LEU A 83 10.34 6.22 -33.60
CA LEU A 83 9.75 4.93 -33.88
C LEU A 83 8.96 5.09 -35.18
N GLY A 84 9.54 4.61 -36.28
CA GLY A 84 8.98 4.80 -37.62
C GLY A 84 7.51 4.40 -37.70
N GLU A 85 6.73 5.15 -38.48
CA GLU A 85 5.31 4.91 -38.65
C GLU A 85 5.05 3.50 -39.21
N ALA A 86 4.36 2.67 -38.42
CA ALA A 86 3.96 1.36 -38.89
C ALA A 86 2.89 1.52 -39.98
N LYS A 87 3.17 0.99 -41.18
CA LYS A 87 2.16 0.92 -42.25
C LYS A 87 1.04 -0.02 -41.80
N LYS A 88 -0.20 0.47 -41.83
CA LYS A 88 -1.38 -0.32 -41.49
C LYS A 88 -1.54 -1.46 -42.51
N SER A 89 -1.19 -2.68 -42.12
CA SER A 89 -1.40 -3.89 -42.90
C SER A 89 -2.37 -4.79 -42.14
N TYR A 90 -3.55 -5.02 -42.70
CA TYR A 90 -4.55 -5.90 -42.11
C TYR A 90 -4.45 -7.30 -42.75
N ASN A 91 -4.28 -8.31 -41.91
CA ASN A 91 -4.37 -9.70 -42.32
C ASN A 91 -5.44 -10.39 -41.46
N ARG A 92 -6.50 -10.88 -42.12
CA ARG A 92 -7.64 -11.53 -41.46
C ARG A 92 -7.21 -12.78 -40.69
N ASP A 93 -6.35 -13.59 -41.27
CA ASP A 93 -5.97 -14.88 -40.71
C ASP A 93 -5.07 -14.68 -39.47
N LEU A 94 -4.16 -13.71 -39.54
CA LEU A 94 -3.35 -13.31 -38.39
C LEU A 94 -4.23 -12.75 -37.26
N PHE A 95 -5.21 -11.89 -37.58
CA PHE A 95 -6.15 -11.37 -36.60
C PHE A 95 -6.94 -12.50 -35.92
N LEU A 96 -7.52 -13.42 -36.70
CA LEU A 96 -8.27 -14.55 -36.16
C LEU A 96 -7.39 -15.48 -35.32
N PHE A 97 -6.15 -15.74 -35.76
CA PHE A 97 -5.18 -16.53 -35.00
C PHE A 97 -4.88 -15.90 -33.63
N LEU A 98 -4.55 -14.61 -33.59
CA LEU A 98 -4.32 -13.89 -32.33
C LEU A 98 -5.58 -13.87 -31.45
N TYR A 99 -6.76 -13.69 -32.06
CA TYR A 99 -8.02 -13.69 -31.34
C TYR A 99 -8.32 -15.04 -30.68
N PHE A 100 -8.19 -16.16 -31.42
CA PHE A 100 -8.37 -17.50 -30.84
C PHE A 100 -7.34 -17.78 -29.75
N LEU A 101 -6.08 -17.38 -29.94
CA LEU A 101 -5.05 -17.49 -28.91
C LEU A 101 -5.44 -16.72 -27.65
N LEU A 102 -5.92 -15.47 -27.79
CA LEU A 102 -6.41 -14.65 -26.69
C LEU A 102 -7.57 -15.34 -25.97
N ILE A 103 -8.54 -15.88 -26.69
CA ILE A 103 -9.69 -16.61 -26.11
C ILE A 103 -9.21 -17.83 -25.32
N ILE A 104 -8.24 -18.60 -25.83
CA ILE A 104 -7.68 -19.77 -25.13
C ILE A 104 -6.95 -19.34 -23.84
N VAL A 105 -6.11 -18.31 -23.90
CA VAL A 105 -5.38 -17.80 -22.71
C VAL A 105 -6.35 -17.23 -21.66
N SER A 106 -7.35 -16.47 -22.13
CA SER A 106 -8.42 -15.93 -21.28
C SER A 106 -9.20 -17.06 -20.63
N ALA A 107 -9.61 -18.07 -21.40
CA ALA A 107 -10.28 -19.26 -20.88
C ALA A 107 -9.43 -19.97 -19.82
N LYS A 108 -8.14 -20.24 -20.09
CA LYS A 108 -7.24 -20.87 -19.11
C LYS A 108 -7.13 -20.06 -17.81
N THR A 109 -7.08 -18.74 -17.93
CA THR A 109 -6.99 -17.85 -16.77
C THR A 109 -8.32 -17.76 -16.00
N SER A 110 -9.44 -17.66 -16.70
CA SER A 110 -10.79 -17.60 -16.12
C SER A 110 -11.25 -18.92 -15.50
N PHE A 111 -10.85 -20.07 -16.05
CA PHE A 111 -11.14 -21.38 -15.47
C PHE A 111 -10.25 -21.71 -14.27
N LYS A 112 -9.27 -20.87 -13.93
CA LYS A 112 -8.56 -20.97 -12.65
C LYS A 112 -9.52 -20.57 -11.52
N ILE A 113 -10.30 -21.54 -11.05
CA ILE A 113 -11.19 -21.39 -9.90
C ILE A 113 -10.33 -21.04 -8.69
N HIS A 114 -10.50 -19.82 -8.18
CA HIS A 114 -9.95 -19.40 -6.90
C HIS A 114 -10.80 -20.03 -5.79
N ASN A 115 -10.34 -21.15 -5.24
CA ASN A 115 -10.93 -21.74 -4.02
C ASN A 115 -10.48 -21.00 -2.75
N ASP A 116 -9.72 -19.91 -2.91
CA ASP A 116 -9.11 -19.19 -1.81
C ASP A 116 -10.14 -18.28 -1.12
N LYS A 117 -10.11 -18.31 0.21
CA LYS A 117 -10.80 -17.33 1.05
C LYS A 117 -10.03 -16.02 0.98
N SER A 118 -10.74 -14.89 0.94
CA SER A 118 -10.10 -13.56 0.98
C SER A 118 -9.19 -13.45 2.21
N PRO A 119 -7.89 -13.09 2.06
CA PRO A 119 -6.98 -12.93 3.19
C PRO A 119 -7.38 -11.78 4.14
N LEU A 120 -8.31 -10.91 3.70
CA LEU A 120 -8.82 -9.79 4.48
C LEU A 120 -10.15 -10.12 5.19
N SER A 121 -11.01 -10.96 4.57
CA SER A 121 -12.40 -11.15 5.03
C SER A 121 -12.74 -12.59 5.44
N GLY A 122 -11.92 -13.58 5.07
CA GLY A 122 -12.17 -15.01 5.37
C GLY A 122 -13.37 -15.63 4.64
N LYS A 123 -14.12 -14.84 3.86
CA LYS A 123 -15.23 -15.28 3.01
C LYS A 123 -14.69 -15.86 1.70
N SER A 124 -15.43 -16.81 1.11
CA SER A 124 -15.13 -17.30 -0.23
C SER A 124 -15.13 -16.14 -1.22
N ILE A 125 -14.10 -16.04 -2.05
CA ILE A 125 -14.05 -15.05 -3.13
C ILE A 125 -15.14 -15.43 -4.13
N MET A 126 -16.32 -14.82 -3.99
CA MET A 126 -17.41 -14.98 -4.93
C MET A 126 -16.97 -14.34 -6.26
N TYR A 127 -17.29 -14.99 -7.39
CA TYR A 127 -16.82 -14.65 -8.74
C TYR A 127 -17.02 -13.17 -9.15
N LEU A 128 -17.93 -12.47 -8.49
CA LEU A 128 -18.12 -11.03 -8.62
C LEU A 128 -17.97 -10.38 -7.25
N ASN A 129 -17.15 -9.33 -7.18
CA ASN A 129 -16.97 -8.52 -5.98
C ASN A 129 -18.17 -7.59 -5.77
N ARG A 130 -19.36 -8.17 -5.63
CA ARG A 130 -20.63 -7.46 -5.42
C ARG A 130 -20.53 -6.46 -4.29
N HIS A 131 -19.77 -6.79 -3.24
CA HIS A 131 -19.54 -5.90 -2.12
C HIS A 131 -18.87 -4.58 -2.53
N GLN A 132 -17.83 -4.64 -3.38
CA GLN A 132 -17.19 -3.43 -3.95
C GLN A 132 -18.16 -2.63 -4.82
N THR A 133 -19.01 -3.29 -5.61
CA THR A 133 -20.00 -2.58 -6.43
C THR A 133 -21.03 -1.84 -5.58
N GLU A 134 -21.45 -2.41 -4.46
CA GLU A 134 -22.37 -1.74 -3.53
C GLU A 134 -21.68 -0.58 -2.77
N GLU A 135 -20.39 -0.70 -2.43
CA GLU A 135 -19.61 0.41 -1.85
C GLU A 135 -19.52 1.60 -2.81
N TRP A 136 -19.22 1.35 -4.08
CA TRP A 136 -19.14 2.39 -5.10
C TRP A 136 -20.49 3.05 -5.35
N LYS A 137 -21.57 2.25 -5.35
CA LYS A 137 -22.93 2.76 -5.43
C LYS A 137 -23.27 3.68 -4.24
N GLY A 138 -22.80 3.35 -3.04
CA GLY A 138 -22.99 4.19 -1.85
C GLY A 138 -22.22 5.51 -1.90
N TRP A 139 -21.05 5.55 -2.53
CA TRP A 139 -20.28 6.79 -2.73
C TRP A 139 -20.86 7.72 -3.81
N MET A 140 -21.66 7.17 -4.72
CA MET A 140 -22.32 7.94 -5.78
C MET A 140 -23.63 8.61 -5.33
N GLN A 141 -24.15 8.28 -4.15
CA GLN A 141 -25.41 8.81 -3.60
C GLN A 141 -25.15 9.88 -2.55
#